data_AF-A0A355CEH9-F1
#
_entry.id   AF-A0A355CEH9-F1
#
_cell.length_a   1.000
_cell.length_b   1.000
_cell.length_c   1.000
_cell.angle_alpha   90.00
_cell.angle_beta   90.00
_cell.angle_gamma   90.00
#
_symmetry.space_group_name_H-M   'P 1'
#
loop_
_entity.id
_entity.type
_entity.pdbx_description
1 polymer ?
#
loop_
_entity_poly.entity_id
_entity_poly.type
_entity_poly.pdbx_seq_one_letter_code
_entity_poly.pdbx_strand_id
1 'polypeptide(L)'
;MSKSKKTANDRAWETLFERHHILEEVDKNGFFEIESAQINQERESRLMAKFDHSVNLPELFRDNHLSILPISRSKYVIGKFDTHLKVGYDSEIEVIPVEFPAEIESIDYTNLYSESSALHCAFNIGIIDDLVGEKTAYTVSGRMSTESF
;
A
#
# COMPACT_ATOMS: atom_id res chain seq x y z
N MET A 1 -18.19 18.85 16.54
CA MET A 1 -17.36 17.89 15.77
C MET A 1 -17.96 16.51 15.96
N SER A 2 -18.43 15.88 14.87
CA SER A 2 -19.04 14.54 14.93
C SER A 2 -17.94 13.53 15.25
N LYS A 3 -18.00 12.87 16.41
CA LYS A 3 -17.12 11.74 16.71
C LYS A 3 -17.51 10.61 15.77
N SER A 4 -16.65 10.32 14.80
CA SER A 4 -16.75 9.13 13.97
C SER A 4 -16.80 7.89 14.89
N LYS A 5 -17.55 6.87 14.47
CA LYS A 5 -17.60 5.61 15.21
C LYS A 5 -16.24 4.94 15.07
N LYS A 6 -15.49 4.83 16.18
CA LYS A 6 -14.19 4.15 16.22
C LYS A 6 -14.27 2.77 15.59
N THR A 7 -13.36 2.49 14.66
CA THR A 7 -13.22 1.19 14.02
C THR A 7 -12.66 0.18 15.03
N ALA A 8 -12.64 -1.09 14.63
CA ALA A 8 -11.96 -2.11 15.43
C ALA A 8 -10.42 -2.00 15.33
N ASN A 9 -9.86 -1.27 14.35
CA ASN A 9 -8.42 -0.98 14.32
C ASN A 9 -8.10 0.16 15.28
N ASP A 10 -8.94 1.21 15.36
CA ASP A 10 -8.75 2.32 16.30
C ASP A 10 -8.65 1.81 17.74
N ARG A 11 -9.61 0.99 18.17
CA ARG A 11 -9.62 0.43 19.54
C ARG A 11 -8.41 -0.45 19.84
N ALA A 12 -7.97 -1.27 18.89
CA ALA A 12 -6.82 -2.13 19.08
C ALA A 12 -5.51 -1.32 19.18
N TRP A 13 -5.37 -0.28 18.35
CA TRP A 13 -4.22 0.62 18.41
C TRP A 13 -4.23 1.47 19.68
N GLU A 14 -5.39 1.89 20.19
CA GLU A 14 -5.49 2.55 21.51
C GLU A 14 -4.91 1.69 22.63
N THR A 15 -5.31 0.42 22.70
CA THR A 15 -4.77 -0.54 23.68
C THR A 15 -3.26 -0.69 23.54
N LEU A 16 -2.73 -0.80 22.32
CA LEU A 16 -1.29 -0.97 22.09
C LEU A 16 -0.50 0.30 22.44
N PHE A 17 -1.03 1.47 22.10
CA PHE A 17 -0.40 2.76 22.41
C PHE A 17 -0.28 2.98 23.91
N GLU A 18 -1.34 2.66 24.66
CA GLU A 18 -1.35 2.74 26.12
C GLU A 18 -0.42 1.69 26.74
N ARG A 19 -0.52 0.42 26.33
CA ARG A 19 0.28 -0.69 26.88
C ARG A 19 1.79 -0.49 26.72
N HIS A 20 2.21 0.11 25.61
CA HIS A 20 3.62 0.22 25.25
C HIS A 20 4.16 1.64 25.32
N HIS A 21 3.37 2.61 25.78
CA HIS A 21 3.76 4.03 25.84
C HIS A 21 4.33 4.54 24.51
N ILE A 22 3.70 4.14 23.39
CA ILE A 22 4.28 4.31 22.04
C ILE A 22 4.58 5.77 21.73
N LEU A 23 3.69 6.70 22.11
CA LEU A 23 3.90 8.14 21.89
C LEU A 23 5.14 8.66 22.63
N GLU A 24 5.30 8.28 23.89
CA GLU A 24 6.42 8.73 24.73
C GLU A 24 7.75 8.23 24.16
N GLU A 25 7.80 6.97 23.74
CA GLU A 25 9.00 6.38 23.13
C GLU A 25 9.33 7.00 21.77
N VAL A 26 8.33 7.28 20.93
CA VAL A 26 8.55 7.98 19.65
C VAL A 26 9.02 9.41 19.88
N ASP A 27 8.45 10.14 20.84
CA ASP A 27 8.85 11.52 21.12
C ASP A 27 10.28 11.58 21.71
N LYS A 28 10.67 10.58 22.49
CA LYS A 28 12.00 10.50 23.10
C LYS A 28 13.09 10.02 22.15
N ASN A 29 12.81 8.97 21.36
CA ASN A 29 13.83 8.28 20.56
C ASN A 29 13.67 8.51 19.04
N GLY A 30 12.60 9.19 18.61
CA GLY A 30 12.24 9.41 17.21
C GLY A 30 11.41 8.29 16.58
N PHE A 31 11.42 7.08 17.16
CA PHE A 31 10.68 5.91 16.67
C PHE A 31 10.41 4.89 17.78
N PHE A 32 9.51 3.95 17.50
CA PHE A 32 9.22 2.78 18.32
C PHE A 32 9.15 1.51 17.46
N GLU A 33 9.87 0.46 17.83
CA GLU A 33 9.73 -0.85 17.19
C GLU A 33 8.71 -1.71 17.93
N ILE A 34 7.82 -2.35 17.17
CA ILE A 34 6.83 -3.28 17.70
C ILE A 34 6.89 -4.61 16.95
N GLU A 35 6.82 -5.72 17.69
CA GLU A 35 6.78 -7.05 17.11
C GLU A 35 5.38 -7.39 16.61
N SER A 36 5.31 -8.14 15.50
CA SER A 36 4.04 -8.65 14.99
C SER A 36 3.30 -9.48 16.03
N ALA A 37 4.03 -10.23 16.87
CA ALA A 37 3.49 -11.01 17.98
C ALA A 37 2.79 -10.13 19.02
N GLN A 38 3.26 -8.91 19.28
CA GLN A 38 2.62 -7.97 20.21
C GLN A 38 1.34 -7.41 19.61
N ILE A 39 1.35 -7.05 18.33
CA ILE A 39 0.14 -6.58 17.62
C ILE A 39 -0.92 -7.69 17.58
N ASN A 40 -0.49 -8.93 17.31
CA ASN A 40 -1.34 -10.12 17.23
C ASN A 40 -2.08 -10.45 18.54
N GLN A 41 -1.67 -9.88 19.68
CA GLN A 41 -2.42 -9.98 20.94
C GLN A 41 -3.77 -9.30 20.84
N GLU A 42 -3.88 -8.25 20.03
CA GLU A 42 -5.13 -7.55 19.77
C GLU A 42 -5.77 -8.06 18.48
N ARG A 43 -5.03 -8.00 17.36
CA ARG A 43 -5.52 -8.34 16.00
C ARG A 43 -4.38 -8.70 15.06
N GLU A 44 -4.69 -9.40 13.98
CA GLU A 44 -3.69 -9.83 12.99
C GLU A 44 -2.86 -8.64 12.46
N SER A 45 -1.54 -8.75 12.62
CA SER A 45 -0.59 -7.66 12.46
C SER A 45 -0.55 -7.08 11.05
N ARG A 46 -0.70 -7.90 10.01
CA ARG A 46 -0.68 -7.43 8.62
C ARG A 46 -1.92 -6.60 8.31
N LEU A 47 -3.09 -6.99 8.78
CA LEU A 47 -4.32 -6.19 8.68
C LEU A 47 -4.26 -4.91 9.51
N MET A 48 -3.54 -4.95 10.64
CA MET A 48 -3.34 -3.80 11.52
C MET A 48 -2.37 -2.76 10.95
N ALA A 49 -1.41 -3.16 10.11
CA ALA A 49 -0.42 -2.28 9.50
C ALA A 49 -0.70 -1.93 8.03
N LYS A 50 -1.72 -2.55 7.40
CA LYS A 50 -2.07 -2.32 6.00
C LYS A 50 -2.90 -1.03 5.84
N PHE A 51 -2.21 0.08 5.63
CA PHE A 51 -2.82 1.38 5.36
C PHE A 51 -2.57 1.83 3.91
N ASP A 52 -3.26 1.19 2.97
CA ASP A 52 -3.11 1.47 1.53
C ASP A 52 -3.46 2.92 1.17
N HIS A 53 -4.37 3.55 1.94
CA HIS A 53 -4.77 4.95 1.76
C HIS A 53 -4.69 5.71 3.08
N SER A 54 -4.31 7.00 3.00
CA SER A 54 -4.20 7.88 4.17
C SER A 54 -5.50 8.00 4.98
N VAL A 55 -6.66 7.84 4.33
CA VAL A 55 -7.98 7.85 4.98
C VAL A 55 -8.19 6.68 5.95
N ASN A 56 -7.47 5.58 5.75
CA ASN A 56 -7.56 4.36 6.55
C ASN A 56 -6.64 4.37 7.78
N LEU A 57 -5.82 5.41 7.98
CA LEU A 57 -5.01 5.51 9.18
C LEU A 57 -5.90 5.67 10.43
N PRO A 58 -5.66 4.88 11.49
CA PRO A 58 -6.35 5.04 12.77
C PRO A 58 -6.19 6.46 13.32
N GLU A 59 -7.16 6.90 14.11
CA GLU A 59 -7.21 8.26 14.67
C GLU A 59 -5.90 8.64 15.38
N LEU A 60 -5.37 7.75 16.24
CA LEU A 60 -4.13 7.98 16.97
C LEU A 60 -2.92 8.22 16.07
N PHE A 61 -2.82 7.51 14.94
CA PHE A 61 -1.71 7.74 14.01
C PHE A 61 -1.84 9.10 13.33
N ARG A 62 -3.05 9.43 12.88
CA ARG A 62 -3.34 10.68 12.17
C ARG A 62 -3.12 11.90 13.06
N ASP A 63 -3.65 11.86 14.28
CA ASP A 63 -3.60 12.98 15.22
C ASP A 63 -2.16 13.27 15.68
N ASN A 64 -1.32 12.23 15.75
CA ASN A 64 0.08 12.33 16.19
C ASN A 64 1.09 12.38 15.03
N HIS A 65 0.62 12.44 13.78
CA HIS A 65 1.46 12.45 12.57
C HIS A 65 2.43 11.27 12.52
N LEU A 66 1.93 10.08 12.87
CA LEU A 66 2.68 8.84 12.90
C LEU A 66 2.33 7.95 11.71
N SER A 67 3.31 7.16 11.32
CA SER A 67 3.20 6.12 10.31
C SER A 67 3.79 4.81 10.83
N ILE A 68 3.47 3.70 10.17
CA ILE A 68 4.01 2.38 10.47
C ILE A 68 4.56 1.73 9.20
N LEU A 69 5.74 1.12 9.27
CA LEU A 69 6.32 0.34 8.18
C LEU A 69 6.89 -0.99 8.69
N PRO A 70 6.78 -2.08 7.91
CA PRO A 70 7.47 -3.32 8.23
C PRO A 70 8.97 -3.13 8.04
N ILE A 71 9.77 -3.49 9.05
CA ILE A 71 11.24 -3.52 8.97
C ILE A 71 11.78 -4.95 8.87
N SER A 72 10.95 -5.95 9.18
CA SER A 72 11.25 -7.36 8.98
C SER A 72 9.96 -8.17 8.83
N ARG A 73 10.06 -9.50 8.71
CA ARG A 73 8.90 -10.40 8.70
C ARG A 73 8.12 -10.41 10.02
N SER A 74 8.73 -9.96 11.11
CA SER A 74 8.17 -10.04 12.46
C SER A 74 8.17 -8.71 13.21
N LYS A 75 8.56 -7.61 12.56
CA LYS A 75 8.68 -6.30 13.21
C LYS A 75 8.21 -5.16 12.33
N TYR A 76 7.68 -4.15 13.00
CA TYR A 76 7.30 -2.87 12.42
C TYR A 76 7.98 -1.73 13.17
N VAL A 77 8.20 -0.63 12.48
CA VAL A 77 8.63 0.63 13.07
C VAL A 77 7.49 1.64 13.00
N ILE A 78 7.24 2.35 14.10
CA ILE A 78 6.31 3.46 14.21
C ILE A 78 7.12 4.74 14.40
N GLY A 79 6.81 5.79 13.66
CA GLY A 79 7.52 7.06 13.77
C GLY A 79 6.91 8.18 12.94
N LYS A 80 7.53 9.36 13.01
CA LYS A 80 7.10 10.56 12.28
C LYS A 80 7.78 10.59 10.91
N PHE A 81 7.18 9.91 9.94
CA PHE A 81 7.64 9.88 8.55
C PHE A 81 6.46 9.71 7.59
N ASP A 82 6.63 10.16 6.36
CA ASP A 82 5.60 10.06 5.32
C ASP A 82 5.65 8.70 4.62
N THR A 83 4.52 8.00 4.56
CA THR A 83 4.35 6.74 3.80
C THR A 83 3.60 6.93 2.48
N HIS A 84 3.01 8.10 2.26
CA HIS A 84 2.18 8.38 1.09
C HIS A 84 2.66 9.66 0.42
N LEU A 85 3.01 9.56 -0.85
CA LEU A 85 3.31 10.72 -1.70
C LEU A 85 2.03 11.14 -2.43
N LYS A 86 1.69 12.43 -2.37
CA LYS A 86 0.65 12.98 -3.24
C LYS A 86 1.22 13.12 -4.65
N VAL A 87 0.69 12.34 -5.58
CA VAL A 87 1.04 12.46 -7.01
C VAL A 87 0.31 13.67 -7.58
N GLY A 88 1.06 14.64 -8.09
CA GLY A 88 0.52 15.74 -8.88
C GLY A 88 0.34 15.27 -10.32
N TYR A 89 -0.85 15.45 -10.87
CA TYR A 89 -1.11 15.23 -12.28
C TYR A 89 -1.13 16.57 -12.99
N ASP A 90 -0.31 16.72 -14.02
CA ASP A 90 -0.32 17.89 -14.88
C ASP A 90 -1.50 17.76 -15.86
N SER A 91 -2.44 18.70 -15.79
CA SER A 91 -3.62 18.73 -16.65
C SER A 91 -3.30 19.03 -18.11
N GLU A 92 -2.10 19.55 -18.37
CA GLU A 92 -1.63 19.86 -19.72
C GLU A 92 -0.98 18.65 -20.42
N ILE A 93 -0.80 17.53 -19.72
CA ILE A 93 -0.31 16.30 -20.34
C ILE A 93 -1.38 15.77 -21.29
N GLU A 94 -1.05 15.76 -22.58
CA GLU A 94 -1.88 15.17 -23.61
C GLU A 94 -1.94 13.64 -23.45
N VAL A 95 -3.16 13.11 -23.42
CA VAL A 95 -3.38 11.66 -23.33
C VAL A 95 -3.12 11.03 -24.69
N ILE A 96 -2.30 9.98 -24.72
CA ILE A 96 -2.08 9.16 -25.91
C ILE A 96 -3.17 8.08 -25.96
N PRO A 97 -4.12 8.14 -26.91
CA PRO A 97 -5.12 7.09 -27.04
C PRO A 97 -4.47 5.81 -27.61
N VAL A 98 -4.87 4.65 -27.09
CA VAL A 98 -4.44 3.34 -27.59
C VAL A 98 -5.64 2.59 -28.13
N GLU A 99 -5.51 2.09 -29.35
CA GLU A 99 -6.54 1.28 -29.99
C GLU A 99 -6.49 -0.16 -29.46
N PHE A 100 -7.66 -0.73 -29.19
CA PHE A 100 -7.77 -2.11 -28.75
C PHE A 100 -7.76 -3.05 -29.97
N PRO A 101 -6.92 -4.09 -30.00
CA PRO A 101 -6.88 -5.05 -31.09
C PRO A 101 -8.24 -5.75 -31.25
N ALA A 102 -8.79 -5.75 -32.47
CA ALA A 102 -10.08 -6.39 -32.75
C ALA A 102 -10.01 -7.92 -32.60
N GLU A 103 -8.81 -8.50 -32.68
CA GLU A 103 -8.57 -9.94 -32.63
C GLU A 103 -8.59 -10.51 -31.20
N ILE A 104 -8.53 -9.65 -30.16
CA ILE A 104 -8.44 -10.08 -28.75
C ILE A 104 -9.70 -9.67 -27.98
N GLU A 105 -10.81 -10.38 -28.24
CA GLU A 105 -12.11 -10.12 -27.62
C GLU A 105 -12.15 -10.38 -26.10
N SER A 106 -11.17 -11.13 -25.56
CA SER A 106 -11.08 -11.44 -24.13
C SER A 106 -10.60 -10.25 -23.28
N ILE A 107 -10.06 -9.21 -23.91
CA ILE A 107 -9.62 -7.99 -23.23
C ILE A 107 -10.75 -6.95 -23.34
N ASP A 108 -11.42 -6.72 -22.22
CA ASP A 108 -12.44 -5.67 -22.08
C ASP A 108 -11.96 -4.61 -21.09
N TYR A 109 -11.70 -3.40 -21.59
CA TYR A 109 -11.24 -2.28 -20.77
C TYR A 109 -12.27 -1.83 -19.73
N THR A 110 -13.55 -2.15 -19.92
CA THR A 110 -14.60 -1.85 -18.95
C THR A 110 -14.66 -2.86 -17.80
N ASN A 111 -13.87 -3.95 -17.88
CA ASN A 111 -13.90 -5.06 -16.93
C ASN A 111 -12.50 -5.49 -16.45
N LEU A 112 -11.65 -4.52 -16.11
CA LEU A 112 -10.34 -4.76 -15.50
C LEU A 112 -10.43 -4.80 -13.97
N TYR A 113 -10.64 -6.01 -13.40
CA TYR A 113 -10.92 -6.21 -11.97
C TYR A 113 -9.69 -6.53 -11.10
N SER A 114 -8.50 -6.64 -11.70
CA SER A 114 -7.25 -6.91 -10.96
C SER A 114 -6.06 -6.18 -11.59
N GLU A 115 -5.03 -5.93 -10.78
CA GLU A 115 -3.75 -5.38 -11.26
C GLU A 115 -3.16 -6.24 -12.38
N SER A 116 -3.15 -7.57 -12.20
CA SER A 116 -2.65 -8.48 -13.23
C SER A 116 -3.45 -8.39 -14.52
N SER A 117 -4.78 -8.29 -14.45
CA SER A 117 -5.63 -8.10 -15.64
C SER A 117 -5.30 -6.79 -16.36
N ALA A 118 -5.10 -5.71 -15.62
CA ALA A 118 -4.74 -4.40 -16.19
C ALA A 118 -3.34 -4.43 -16.84
N LEU A 119 -2.35 -5.06 -16.20
CA LEU A 119 -1.01 -5.23 -16.76
C LEU A 119 -1.02 -6.11 -18.02
N HIS A 120 -1.78 -7.21 -18.02
CA HIS A 120 -1.94 -8.05 -19.21
C HIS A 120 -2.57 -7.26 -20.35
N CYS A 121 -3.61 -6.47 -20.07
CA CYS A 121 -4.23 -5.58 -21.05
C CYS A 121 -3.19 -4.63 -21.64
N ALA A 122 -2.52 -3.84 -20.79
CA ALA A 122 -1.50 -2.87 -21.21
C ALA A 122 -0.38 -3.51 -22.06
N PHE A 123 0.04 -4.73 -21.72
CA PHE A 123 1.04 -5.46 -22.47
C PHE A 123 0.53 -5.86 -23.87
N ASN A 124 -0.66 -6.48 -23.94
CA ASN A 124 -1.20 -6.99 -25.21
C ASN A 124 -1.63 -5.88 -26.18
N ILE A 125 -1.98 -4.68 -25.68
CA ILE A 125 -2.37 -3.54 -26.52
C ILE A 125 -1.20 -2.59 -26.85
N GLY A 126 0.03 -2.93 -26.43
CA GLY A 126 1.24 -2.18 -26.81
C GLY A 126 1.59 -0.98 -25.93
N ILE A 127 0.85 -0.68 -24.86
CA ILE A 127 1.21 0.41 -23.91
C ILE A 127 2.62 0.21 -23.36
N ILE A 128 3.00 -1.03 -23.03
CA ILE A 128 4.31 -1.34 -22.47
C ILE A 128 5.42 -1.14 -23.52
N ASP A 129 5.18 -1.53 -24.77
CA ASP A 129 6.13 -1.31 -25.85
C ASP A 129 6.38 0.18 -26.06
N ASP A 130 5.31 0.99 -26.08
CA ASP A 130 5.39 2.44 -26.27
C ASP A 130 6.10 3.12 -25.09
N LEU A 131 5.85 2.67 -23.86
CA LEU A 131 6.52 3.19 -22.66
C LEU A 131 8.03 2.91 -22.67
N VAL A 132 8.45 1.72 -23.09
CA VAL A 132 9.86 1.31 -23.11
C VAL A 132 10.57 1.83 -24.36
N GLY A 133 9.83 2.04 -25.45
CA GLY A 133 10.37 2.44 -26.76
C GLY A 133 10.91 1.28 -27.60
N GLU A 134 10.60 0.03 -27.24
CA GLU A 134 10.98 -1.17 -27.97
C GLU A 134 9.97 -2.30 -27.79
N LYS A 135 10.08 -3.35 -28.61
CA LYS A 135 9.22 -4.54 -28.48
C LYS A 135 9.59 -5.34 -27.24
N THR A 136 8.62 -5.52 -26.36
CA THR A 136 8.78 -6.27 -25.12
C THR A 136 8.26 -7.70 -25.26
N ALA A 137 8.76 -8.61 -24.42
CA ALA A 137 8.30 -9.99 -24.35
C ALA A 137 7.71 -10.29 -22.97
N TYR A 138 6.47 -10.75 -22.93
CA TYR A 138 5.84 -11.18 -21.68
C TYR A 138 6.45 -12.52 -21.28
N THR A 139 7.03 -12.60 -20.08
CA THR A 139 7.73 -13.81 -19.63
C THR A 139 6.89 -14.55 -18.60
N VAL A 140 7.22 -14.41 -17.32
CA VAL A 140 6.58 -15.10 -16.21
C VAL A 140 5.91 -14.09 -15.27
N SER A 141 4.69 -14.40 -14.87
CA SER A 141 3.90 -13.60 -13.95
C SER A 141 3.73 -14.34 -12.62
N GLY A 142 3.90 -13.65 -11.50
CA GLY A 142 3.66 -14.19 -10.16
C GLY A 142 4.88 -14.06 -9.24
N ARG A 143 4.77 -14.64 -8.04
CA ARG A 143 5.85 -14.60 -7.05
C ARG A 143 6.86 -15.70 -7.35
N MET A 144 8.06 -15.32 -7.78
CA MET A 144 9.21 -16.22 -7.78
C MET A 144 9.96 -16.07 -6.45
N SER A 145 10.05 -17.15 -5.69
CA SER A 145 10.91 -17.23 -4.51
C SER A 145 12.30 -17.68 -4.92
N THR A 146 13.32 -16.96 -4.49
CA THR A 146 14.73 -17.38 -4.60
C THR A 146 15.11 -18.20 -3.38
N GLU A 147 15.62 -19.42 -3.54
CA GLU A 147 15.98 -20.31 -2.40
C GLU A 147 17.32 -19.96 -1.75
N SER A 148 18.13 -19.09 -2.35
CA SER A 148 19.35 -18.48 -1.78
C SER A 148 19.92 -17.47 -2.79
N PHE A 149 20.60 -16.43 -2.31
CA PHE A 149 21.47 -15.57 -3.12
C PHE A 149 22.92 -16.05 -2.97
#